data_AF-A0A7Y5X250-F1
#
_entry.id   AF-A0A7Y5X250-F1
#
_cell.length_a   1.000
_cell.length_b   1.000
_cell.length_c   1.000
_cell.angle_alpha   90.00
_cell.angle_beta   90.00
_cell.angle_gamma   90.00
#
_symmetry.space_group_name_H-M   'P 1'
#
loop_
_entity.id
_entity.type
_entity.pdbx_description
1 polymer ?
#
loop_
_entity_poly.entity_id
_entity_poly.type
_entity_poly.pdbx_seq_one_letter_code
_entity_poly.pdbx_strand_id
1 'polypeptide(L)'
;MTRAKLPALGYAYVALALPALLLGLQHERAKTTLVTGAAFAYLWFIASLRARLVRFDPDGFFASVVVLGGGAYIALQTLAVIGGATQAAAPAAACAATVIIGSSLAAWRARKIARWFGQAGVAGGIAVLVVGLVEAAGDWTLAGGRVFASSLGFMVWVVVTATYLLRR
;
A
#
# COMPACT_ATOMS: atom_id res chain seq x y z
N MET A 1 2.86 -22.70 2.48
CA MET A 1 3.20 -21.44 3.20
C MET A 1 2.58 -21.49 4.59
N THR A 2 3.33 -21.18 5.66
CA THR A 2 2.75 -21.04 7.01
C THR A 2 2.26 -19.60 7.22
N ARG A 3 1.27 -19.38 8.08
CA ARG A 3 0.70 -18.05 8.38
C ARG A 3 1.76 -17.01 8.77
N ALA A 4 2.83 -17.44 9.41
CA ALA A 4 3.96 -16.59 9.82
C ALA A 4 4.78 -16.03 8.64
N LYS A 5 4.76 -16.68 7.47
CA LYS A 5 5.51 -16.25 6.28
C LYS A 5 4.68 -15.41 5.31
N LEU A 6 3.36 -15.31 5.52
CA LEU A 6 2.47 -14.51 4.66
C LEU A 6 2.86 -13.02 4.54
N PRO A 7 3.42 -12.36 5.57
CA PRO A 7 3.89 -10.98 5.41
C PRO A 7 4.98 -10.81 4.34
N ALA A 8 5.73 -11.88 4.00
CA ALA A 8 6.72 -11.84 2.92
C ALA A 8 6.09 -11.56 1.55
N LEU A 9 4.79 -11.79 1.39
CA LEU A 9 4.06 -11.42 0.17
C LEU A 9 3.99 -9.90 -0.02
N GLY A 10 4.27 -9.09 1.00
CA GLY A 10 4.50 -7.65 0.82
C GLY A 10 5.69 -7.37 -0.08
N TYR A 11 6.78 -8.15 0.02
CA TYR A 11 7.92 -8.01 -0.90
C TYR A 11 7.56 -8.48 -2.31
N ALA A 12 6.81 -9.58 -2.42
CA ALA A 12 6.35 -10.07 -3.72
C ALA A 12 5.43 -9.05 -4.41
N TYR A 13 4.56 -8.37 -3.66
CA TYR A 13 3.77 -7.25 -4.17
C TYR A 13 4.68 -6.16 -4.76
N VAL A 14 5.67 -5.67 -4.02
CA VAL A 14 6.54 -4.59 -4.50
C VAL A 14 7.38 -5.04 -5.70
N ALA A 15 7.93 -6.25 -5.66
CA ALA A 15 8.73 -6.82 -6.74
C ALA A 15 7.95 -7.00 -8.04
N LEU A 16 6.62 -7.14 -7.99
CA LEU A 16 5.76 -7.29 -9.16
C LEU A 16 5.12 -5.95 -9.58
N ALA A 17 4.66 -5.16 -8.62
CA ALA A 17 3.99 -3.89 -8.87
C ALA A 17 4.94 -2.82 -9.40
N LEU A 18 6.18 -2.76 -8.90
CA LEU A 18 7.15 -1.77 -9.35
C LEU A 18 7.51 -1.95 -10.84
N PRO A 19 7.87 -3.15 -11.33
CA PRO A 19 8.03 -3.37 -12.76
C PRO A 19 6.75 -3.08 -13.56
N ALA A 20 5.57 -3.40 -13.03
CA ALA A 20 4.31 -3.11 -13.72
C ALA A 20 4.06 -1.60 -13.90
N LEU A 21 4.49 -0.77 -12.95
CA LEU A 21 4.43 0.70 -13.06
C LEU A 21 5.47 1.26 -14.03
N LEU A 22 6.64 0.64 -14.09
CA LEU A 22 7.74 1.06 -14.95
C LEU A 22 7.55 0.64 -16.42
N LEU A 23 6.84 -0.47 -16.65
CA LEU A 23 6.47 -0.93 -17.98
C LEU A 23 5.48 0.06 -18.60
N GLY A 24 5.94 0.82 -19.59
CA GLY A 24 5.08 1.71 -20.37
C GLY A 24 4.00 0.97 -21.18
N LEU A 25 3.18 1.73 -21.91
CA LEU A 25 1.99 1.25 -22.65
C LEU A 25 2.26 0.18 -23.73
N GLN A 26 3.52 -0.08 -24.06
CA GLN A 26 3.90 -1.04 -25.10
C GLN A 26 3.82 -2.51 -24.62
N HIS A 27 3.64 -2.76 -23.32
CA HIS A 27 3.69 -4.10 -22.74
C HIS A 27 2.40 -4.47 -21.97
N GLU A 28 1.23 -4.19 -22.53
CA GLU A 28 -0.10 -4.37 -21.88
C GLU A 28 -0.32 -5.77 -21.27
N ARG A 29 0.10 -6.84 -21.97
CA ARG A 29 -0.03 -8.22 -21.47
C ARG A 29 0.88 -8.47 -20.27
N ALA A 30 2.14 -8.03 -20.34
CA ALA A 30 3.09 -8.22 -19.24
C ALA A 30 2.65 -7.41 -18.00
N LYS A 31 2.21 -6.18 -18.21
CA LYS A 31 1.65 -5.31 -17.17
C LYS A 31 0.47 -5.97 -16.46
N THR A 32 -0.50 -6.51 -17.21
CA THR A 32 -1.67 -7.19 -16.65
C THR A 32 -1.29 -8.40 -15.79
N THR A 33 -0.37 -9.25 -16.27
CA THR A 33 0.12 -10.41 -15.53
C THR A 33 0.82 -10.00 -14.23
N LEU A 34 1.69 -9.00 -14.28
CA LEU A 34 2.41 -8.50 -13.11
C LEU A 34 1.46 -7.85 -12.09
N VAL A 35 0.51 -7.03 -12.54
CA VAL A 35 -0.50 -6.42 -11.67
C VAL A 35 -1.37 -7.49 -11.00
N THR A 36 -1.74 -8.56 -11.73
CA THR A 36 -2.54 -9.65 -11.17
C THR A 36 -1.77 -10.38 -10.06
N GLY A 37 -0.51 -10.73 -10.31
CA GLY A 37 0.35 -11.34 -9.29
C GLY A 37 0.59 -10.41 -8.10
N ALA A 38 0.80 -9.11 -8.37
CA ALA A 38 0.96 -8.09 -7.34
C ALA A 38 -0.30 -7.96 -6.48
N ALA A 39 -1.49 -7.88 -7.09
CA ALA A 39 -2.76 -7.78 -6.40
C ALA A 39 -3.01 -9.00 -5.51
N PHE A 40 -2.75 -10.20 -6.00
CA PHE A 40 -2.82 -11.42 -5.20
C PHE A 40 -1.90 -11.35 -3.97
N ALA A 41 -0.61 -11.05 -4.18
CA ALA A 41 0.35 -10.96 -3.10
C ALA A 41 -0.02 -9.87 -2.07
N TYR A 42 -0.50 -8.74 -2.56
CA TYR A 42 -0.96 -7.62 -1.76
C TYR A 42 -2.15 -7.98 -0.86
N LEU A 43 -3.18 -8.63 -1.41
CA LEU A 43 -4.35 -9.03 -0.64
C LEU A 43 -3.99 -9.99 0.50
N TRP A 44 -3.09 -10.94 0.25
CA TRP A 44 -2.57 -11.82 1.31
C TRP A 44 -1.72 -11.07 2.35
N PHE A 45 -0.92 -10.10 1.91
CA PHE A 45 -0.20 -9.22 2.83
C PHE A 45 -1.17 -8.44 3.73
N ILE A 46 -2.21 -7.80 3.17
CA ILE A 46 -3.24 -7.07 3.93
C ILE A 46 -3.99 -8.00 4.88
N ALA A 47 -4.36 -9.21 4.44
CA ALA A 47 -4.98 -10.21 5.31
C ALA A 47 -4.07 -10.58 6.50
N SER A 48 -2.76 -10.71 6.26
CA SER A 48 -1.78 -10.98 7.33
C SER A 48 -1.65 -9.82 8.31
N LEU A 49 -1.67 -8.58 7.81
CA LEU A 49 -1.66 -7.37 8.63
C LEU A 49 -2.94 -7.25 9.46
N ARG A 50 -4.11 -7.41 8.85
CA ARG A 50 -5.41 -7.46 9.53
C ARG A 50 -5.40 -8.48 10.66
N ALA A 51 -4.94 -9.70 10.40
CA ALA A 51 -4.84 -10.76 11.39
C ALA A 51 -3.98 -10.37 12.60
N ARG A 52 -2.95 -9.54 12.39
CA ARG A 52 -2.12 -8.97 13.46
C ARG A 52 -2.88 -7.89 14.22
N LEU A 53 -3.51 -6.97 13.50
CA LEU A 53 -4.22 -5.81 14.06
C LEU A 53 -5.40 -6.20 14.93
N VAL A 54 -6.19 -7.21 14.56
CA VAL A 54 -7.32 -7.70 15.39
C VAL A 54 -6.86 -8.14 16.79
N ARG A 55 -5.61 -8.56 16.96
CA ARG A 55 -5.07 -8.90 18.30
C ARG A 55 -4.76 -7.66 19.17
N PHE A 56 -4.65 -6.50 18.55
CA PHE A 56 -4.28 -5.22 19.17
C PHE A 56 -5.47 -4.26 19.30
N ASP A 57 -6.55 -4.55 18.58
CA ASP A 57 -7.71 -3.71 18.38
C ASP A 57 -8.97 -4.59 18.56
N PRO A 58 -9.46 -4.76 19.80
CA PRO A 58 -10.58 -5.65 20.10
C PRO A 58 -11.88 -5.21 19.43
N ASP A 59 -12.06 -3.90 19.22
CA ASP A 59 -13.21 -3.33 18.49
C ASP A 59 -13.11 -3.57 16.97
N GLY A 60 -11.92 -3.93 16.48
CA GLY A 60 -11.66 -4.21 15.07
C GLY A 60 -11.78 -2.99 14.15
N PHE A 61 -11.86 -1.77 14.71
CA PHE A 61 -11.98 -0.52 13.96
C PHE A 61 -10.80 -0.31 13.00
N PHE A 62 -9.57 -0.32 13.50
CA PHE A 62 -8.36 -0.15 12.69
C PHE A 62 -8.15 -1.32 11.73
N ALA A 63 -8.46 -2.54 12.16
CA ALA A 63 -8.38 -3.70 11.27
C ALA A 63 -9.34 -3.56 10.08
N SER A 64 -10.55 -3.05 10.31
CA SER A 64 -11.55 -2.80 9.28
C SER A 64 -11.13 -1.67 8.34
N VAL A 65 -10.66 -0.54 8.89
CA VAL A 65 -10.15 0.59 8.11
C VAL A 65 -9.00 0.17 7.18
N VAL A 66 -8.07 -0.65 7.67
CA VAL A 66 -6.95 -1.17 6.87
C VAL A 66 -7.41 -2.10 5.74
N VAL A 67 -8.41 -2.95 5.98
CA VAL A 67 -8.93 -3.85 4.95
C VAL A 67 -9.72 -3.07 3.89
N LEU A 68 -10.58 -2.15 4.30
CA LEU A 68 -11.37 -1.32 3.38
C LEU A 68 -10.47 -0.41 2.56
N GLY A 69 -9.53 0.29 3.21
CA GLY A 69 -8.53 1.11 2.53
C GLY A 69 -7.66 0.29 1.59
N GLY A 70 -7.20 -0.90 2.01
CA GLY A 70 -6.36 -1.75 1.18
C GLY A 70 -7.10 -2.33 -0.03
N GLY A 71 -8.34 -2.81 0.18
CA GLY A 71 -9.18 -3.32 -0.89
C GLY A 71 -9.52 -2.25 -1.93
N ALA A 72 -9.87 -1.04 -1.49
CA ALA A 72 -10.12 0.08 -2.39
C ALA A 72 -8.83 0.51 -3.13
N TYR A 73 -7.69 0.55 -2.43
CA TYR A 73 -6.41 0.90 -3.01
C TYR A 73 -6.05 0.00 -4.19
N ILE A 74 -6.14 -1.33 -4.04
CA ILE A 74 -5.69 -2.23 -5.12
C ILE A 74 -6.59 -2.12 -6.37
N ALA A 75 -7.88 -1.87 -6.19
CA ALA A 75 -8.81 -1.61 -7.30
C ALA A 75 -8.42 -0.32 -8.04
N LEU A 76 -8.20 0.78 -7.30
CA LEU A 76 -7.82 2.08 -7.88
C LEU A 76 -6.43 2.06 -8.51
N GLN A 77 -5.47 1.37 -7.89
CA GLN A 77 -4.14 1.15 -8.46
C GLN A 77 -4.24 0.37 -9.78
N THR A 78 -5.07 -0.67 -9.83
CA THR A 78 -5.28 -1.45 -11.06
C THR A 78 -5.88 -0.59 -12.17
N LEU A 79 -6.86 0.26 -11.86
CA LEU A 79 -7.43 1.23 -12.80
C LEU A 79 -6.39 2.24 -13.31
N ALA A 80 -5.51 2.73 -12.44
CA ALA A 80 -4.44 3.65 -12.81
C ALA A 80 -3.40 2.97 -13.73
N VAL A 81 -2.96 1.76 -13.39
CA VAL A 81 -1.91 1.04 -14.14
C VAL A 81 -2.42 0.46 -15.45
N ILE A 82 -3.54 -0.28 -15.43
CA ILE A 82 -4.10 -0.94 -16.62
C ILE A 82 -4.93 0.05 -17.43
N GLY A 83 -5.89 0.71 -16.79
CA GLY A 83 -6.82 1.63 -17.45
C GLY A 83 -6.20 2.98 -17.81
N GLY A 84 -5.03 3.31 -17.26
CA GLY A 84 -4.37 4.59 -17.55
C GLY A 84 -5.04 5.81 -16.92
N ALA A 85 -5.95 5.59 -15.98
CA ALA A 85 -6.72 6.64 -15.34
C ALA A 85 -5.88 7.37 -14.30
N THR A 86 -5.17 8.43 -14.71
CA THR A 86 -4.38 9.28 -13.80
C THR A 86 -5.23 9.91 -12.70
N GLN A 87 -6.51 10.15 -12.99
CA GLN A 87 -7.51 10.63 -12.03
C GLN A 87 -7.73 9.68 -10.84
N ALA A 88 -7.38 8.40 -10.97
CA ALA A 88 -7.45 7.43 -9.88
C ALA A 88 -6.28 7.55 -8.88
N ALA A 89 -5.24 8.35 -9.18
CA ALA A 89 -4.06 8.48 -8.35
C ALA A 89 -4.34 9.11 -6.97
N ALA A 90 -5.05 10.25 -6.91
CA ALA A 90 -5.41 10.87 -5.63
C ALA A 90 -6.33 9.97 -4.77
N PRO A 91 -7.41 9.38 -5.32
CA PRO A 91 -8.20 8.39 -4.60
C PRO A 91 -7.37 7.20 -4.10
N ALA A 92 -6.48 6.65 -4.93
CA ALA A 92 -5.59 5.56 -4.53
C ALA A 92 -4.66 6.00 -3.38
N ALA A 93 -4.05 7.18 -3.47
CA ALA A 93 -3.19 7.72 -2.43
C ALA A 93 -3.94 7.93 -1.10
N ALA A 94 -5.20 8.37 -1.14
CA ALA A 94 -6.04 8.46 0.06
C ALA A 94 -6.29 7.10 0.71
N CYS A 95 -6.56 6.07 -0.11
CA CYS A 95 -6.71 4.70 0.37
C CYS A 95 -5.40 4.15 0.97
N ALA A 96 -4.27 4.38 0.30
CA ALA A 96 -2.94 4.01 0.80
C ALA A 96 -2.61 4.70 2.14
N ALA A 97 -2.83 6.02 2.22
CA ALA A 97 -2.64 6.79 3.44
C ALA A 97 -3.50 6.26 4.59
N THR A 98 -4.76 5.91 4.31
CA THR A 98 -5.67 5.31 5.29
C THR A 98 -5.11 4.01 5.87
N VAL A 99 -4.54 3.14 5.02
CA VAL A 99 -3.89 1.89 5.45
C VAL A 99 -2.68 2.18 6.33
N ILE A 100 -1.80 3.11 5.90
CA ILE A 100 -0.60 3.49 6.64
C ILE A 100 -0.96 4.05 8.02
N ILE A 101 -1.85 5.03 8.07
CA ILE A 101 -2.22 5.73 9.30
C ILE A 101 -2.96 4.78 10.25
N GLY A 102 -3.94 4.03 9.74
CA GLY A 102 -4.74 3.11 10.56
C GLY A 102 -3.89 2.03 11.21
N SER A 103 -3.01 1.40 10.44
CA SER A 103 -2.09 0.38 10.98
C SER A 103 -1.06 0.96 11.96
N SER A 104 -0.53 2.16 11.68
CA SER A 104 0.46 2.83 12.54
C SER A 104 -0.16 3.27 13.88
N LEU A 105 -1.35 3.85 13.85
CA LEU A 105 -2.10 4.24 15.05
C LEU A 105 -2.47 3.02 15.90
N ALA A 106 -2.94 1.94 15.29
CA ALA A 106 -3.28 0.71 16.00
C ALA A 106 -2.06 0.12 16.73
N ALA A 107 -0.94 -0.02 16.02
CA ALA A 107 0.29 -0.56 16.60
C ALA A 107 0.87 0.35 17.68
N TRP A 108 0.78 1.68 17.51
CA TRP A 108 1.25 2.65 18.49
C TRP A 108 0.39 2.66 19.75
N ARG A 109 -0.95 2.71 19.62
CA ARG A 109 -1.89 2.65 20.76
C ARG A 109 -1.74 1.36 21.56
N ALA A 110 -1.54 0.24 20.89
CA ALA A 110 -1.30 -1.05 21.54
C ALA A 110 0.12 -1.22 22.11
N ARG A 111 0.96 -0.17 22.07
CA ARG A 111 2.37 -0.15 22.54
C ARG A 111 3.22 -1.26 21.92
N LYS A 112 2.90 -1.66 20.68
CA LYS A 112 3.65 -2.70 19.98
C LYS A 112 4.89 -2.14 19.30
N ILE A 113 4.89 -0.87 18.91
CA ILE A 113 6.02 -0.16 18.30
C ILE A 113 6.46 1.01 19.17
N ALA A 114 7.70 1.48 18.96
CA ALA A 114 8.19 2.72 19.57
C ALA A 114 7.37 3.92 19.11
N ARG A 115 7.21 4.93 19.99
CA ARG A 115 6.42 6.13 19.73
C ARG A 115 6.85 6.87 18.46
N TRP A 116 8.16 7.10 18.29
CA TRP A 116 8.70 7.78 17.12
C TRP A 116 8.39 7.03 15.82
N PHE A 117 8.39 5.69 15.85
CA PHE A 117 8.11 4.86 14.69
C PHE A 117 6.64 4.92 14.30
N GLY A 118 5.73 4.92 15.28
CA GLY A 118 4.30 5.13 15.05
C GLY A 118 4.01 6.51 14.47
N GLN A 119 4.65 7.56 15.01
CA GLN A 119 4.52 8.93 14.51
C GLN A 119 5.09 9.08 13.09
N ALA A 120 6.24 8.45 12.80
CA ALA A 120 6.80 8.43 11.46
C ALA A 120 5.87 7.73 10.46
N GLY A 121 5.22 6.64 10.86
CA GLY A 121 4.20 5.98 10.05
C GLY A 121 3.02 6.91 9.75
N VAL A 122 2.47 7.59 10.75
CA VAL A 122 1.37 8.56 10.55
C VAL A 122 1.80 9.72 9.65
N ALA A 123 2.96 10.32 9.90
CA ALA A 123 3.49 11.40 9.07
C ALA A 123 3.75 10.95 7.63
N GLY A 124 4.30 9.75 7.42
CA GLY A 124 4.48 9.15 6.11
C GLY A 124 3.16 8.91 5.37
N GLY A 125 2.12 8.46 6.07
CA GLY A 125 0.78 8.33 5.50
C GLY A 125 0.19 9.67 5.06
N ILE A 126 0.35 10.72 5.88
CA ILE A 126 -0.05 12.09 5.52
C ILE A 126 0.74 12.57 4.29
N ALA A 127 2.05 12.32 4.23
CA ALA A 127 2.87 12.68 3.08
C ALA A 127 2.39 11.98 1.80
N VAL A 128 2.06 10.67 1.86
CA VAL A 128 1.49 9.93 0.72
C VAL A 128 0.19 10.56 0.22
N LEU A 129 -0.71 10.96 1.14
CA LEU A 129 -1.95 11.65 0.79
C LEU A 129 -1.66 12.99 0.10
N VAL A 130 -0.84 13.85 0.71
CA VAL A 130 -0.53 15.18 0.17
C VAL A 130 0.13 15.08 -1.20
N VAL A 131 1.10 14.17 -1.36
CA VAL A 131 1.75 13.92 -2.64
C VAL A 131 0.74 13.46 -3.68
N GLY A 132 -0.16 12.53 -3.34
CA GLY A 132 -1.19 12.07 -4.28
C GLY A 132 -2.17 13.16 -4.69
N LEU A 133 -2.53 14.08 -3.78
CA LEU A 133 -3.35 15.26 -4.10
C LEU A 133 -2.63 16.20 -5.07
N VAL A 134 -1.34 16.45 -4.83
CA VAL A 134 -0.51 17.30 -5.71
C VAL A 134 -0.33 16.65 -7.08
N GLU A 135 -0.08 15.34 -7.13
CA GLU A 135 0.02 14.56 -8.38
C GLU A 135 -1.25 14.67 -9.22
N ALA A 136 -2.42 14.50 -8.61
CA ALA A 136 -3.68 14.61 -9.32
C ALA A 136 -4.02 16.06 -9.72
N ALA A 137 -3.68 17.05 -8.90
CA ALA A 137 -3.97 18.45 -9.18
C ALA A 137 -3.07 19.04 -10.29
N GLY A 138 -1.81 18.60 -10.35
CA GLY A 138 -0.82 19.11 -11.31
C GLY A 138 -0.66 18.27 -12.57
N ASP A 139 -1.47 17.21 -12.76
CA ASP A 139 -1.23 16.14 -13.73
C ASP A 139 0.23 15.64 -13.70
N TRP A 140 0.83 15.69 -12.52
CA TRP A 140 2.24 15.45 -12.35
C TRP A 140 2.48 13.96 -12.22
N THR A 141 3.35 13.45 -13.08
CA THR A 141 3.82 12.07 -13.02
C THR A 141 5.34 12.03 -12.97
N LEU A 142 5.88 11.00 -12.33
CA LEU A 142 7.32 10.86 -12.15
C LEU A 142 7.98 10.39 -13.45
N ALA A 143 9.03 11.10 -13.87
CA ALA A 143 9.86 10.79 -15.04
C ALA A 143 9.09 10.66 -16.38
N GLY A 144 8.00 11.41 -16.57
CA GLY A 144 7.20 11.37 -17.82
C GLY A 144 6.46 10.05 -18.07
N GLY A 145 6.57 9.09 -17.14
CA GLY A 145 5.81 7.83 -17.13
C GLY A 145 4.60 7.94 -16.20
N ARG A 146 3.63 7.01 -16.26
CA ARG A 146 2.46 6.95 -15.36
C ARG A 146 2.81 6.42 -13.96
N VAL A 147 3.98 6.80 -13.44
CA VAL A 147 4.46 6.40 -12.11
C VAL A 147 4.13 7.51 -11.12
N PHE A 148 3.49 7.14 -10.01
CA PHE A 148 3.12 8.06 -8.94
C PHE A 148 4.07 7.88 -7.75
N ALA A 149 4.73 8.95 -7.31
CA ALA A 149 5.50 9.00 -6.07
C ALA A 149 4.67 8.59 -4.85
N SER A 150 3.39 8.91 -4.80
CA SER A 150 2.50 8.43 -3.73
C SER A 150 2.43 6.90 -3.66
N SER A 151 2.39 6.23 -4.83
CA SER A 151 2.43 4.77 -4.92
C SER A 151 3.78 4.19 -4.47
N LEU A 152 4.90 4.85 -4.83
CA LEU A 152 6.22 4.46 -4.36
C LEU A 152 6.35 4.60 -2.83
N GLY A 153 5.85 5.69 -2.26
CA GLY A 153 5.79 5.91 -0.82
C GLY A 153 5.02 4.80 -0.10
N PHE A 154 3.88 4.38 -0.66
CA PHE A 154 3.12 3.26 -0.13
C PHE A 154 3.89 1.92 -0.24
N MET A 155 4.58 1.66 -1.35
CA MET A 155 5.42 0.47 -1.51
C MET A 155 6.54 0.41 -0.47
N VAL A 156 7.22 1.54 -0.19
CA VAL A 156 8.22 1.63 0.87
C VAL A 156 7.60 1.24 2.22
N TRP A 157 6.41 1.77 2.53
CA TRP A 157 5.71 1.38 3.75
C TRP A 157 5.37 -0.12 3.79
N VAL A 158 4.96 -0.74 2.67
CA VAL A 158 4.72 -2.19 2.60
C VAL A 158 5.99 -2.97 2.94
N VAL A 159 7.15 -2.61 2.36
CA VAL A 159 8.44 -3.27 2.64
C VAL A 159 8.80 -3.15 4.12
N VAL A 160 8.68 -1.94 4.69
CA VAL A 160 8.98 -1.69 6.11
C VAL A 160 8.07 -2.52 7.01
N THR A 161 6.77 -2.52 6.71
CA THR A 161 5.77 -3.26 7.50
C THR A 161 5.94 -4.76 7.38
N ALA A 162 6.18 -5.29 6.18
CA ALA A 162 6.49 -6.71 5.96
C ALA A 162 7.72 -7.13 6.76
N THR A 163 8.80 -6.34 6.73
CA THR A 163 10.02 -6.57 7.50
C THR A 163 9.73 -6.63 9.00
N TYR A 164 8.94 -5.69 9.50
CA TYR A 164 8.56 -5.66 10.90
C TYR A 164 7.72 -6.87 11.31
N LEU A 165 6.74 -7.27 10.48
CA LEU A 165 5.88 -8.41 10.74
C LEU A 165 6.61 -9.76 10.71
N LEU A 166 7.69 -9.88 9.93
CA LEU A 166 8.49 -11.11 9.86
C LEU A 166 9.48 -11.25 11.02
N ARG A 167 9.92 -10.13 11.62
CA ARG A 167 10.86 -10.14 12.76
C ARG A 167 10.21 -10.52 14.10
N ARG A 168 8.88 -10.63 14.17
CA ARG A 168 8.11 -10.89 15.39
C ARG A 168 7.07 -11.96 15.21
#